data_AF-A0A562LAJ9-F1
#
_entry.id   AF-A0A562LAJ9-F1
#
_cell.length_a   1.000
_cell.length_b   1.000
_cell.length_c   1.000
_cell.angle_alpha   90.00
_cell.angle_beta   90.00
_cell.angle_gamma   90.00
#
_symmetry.space_group_name_H-M   'P 1'
#
loop_
_entity.id
_entity.type
_entity.pdbx_description
1 polymer ?
#
loop_
_entity_poly.entity_id
_entity_poly.type
_entity_poly.pdbx_seq_one_letter_code
_entity_poly.pdbx_strand_id
1 'polypeptide(L)'
;MAVLAAAGCDRTQAPPAQEINAKPAATTSAPPPPEVPSSDPSAQPVQRAAPPMPPAVALGVFKPSDEVAKAATGKLTIEDMAIHGVNGASFVTERVAIVRGNDHYNANTRYADTMMIVPEQTVELRRVVEQTPPREAPGDAFCGDARTGYLALAKVSEGKTDVIKLMALQGDAVPAASAPDITLCKATSYSSAAK
;
A
#
# COMPACT_ATOMS: atom_id res chain seq x y z
N MET A 1 16.55 30.48 -50.93
CA MET A 1 17.95 30.05 -51.17
C MET A 1 18.01 28.55 -50.93
N ALA A 2 18.47 27.82 -51.95
CA ALA A 2 18.78 26.37 -51.97
C ALA A 2 19.89 26.03 -50.95
N VAL A 3 20.14 24.78 -50.50
CA VAL A 3 20.55 23.53 -51.22
C VAL A 3 20.33 22.36 -50.23
N LEU A 4 19.60 21.24 -50.48
CA LEU A 4 19.79 20.04 -51.33
C LEU A 4 20.80 18.96 -50.85
N ALA A 5 20.24 17.75 -50.55
CA ALA A 5 20.78 16.37 -50.66
C ALA A 5 21.96 15.92 -49.73
N ALA A 6 22.09 14.66 -49.27
CA ALA A 6 21.91 13.40 -50.00
C ALA A 6 21.58 12.16 -49.12
N ALA A 7 21.14 11.12 -49.83
CA ALA A 7 20.71 9.79 -49.38
C ALA A 7 21.85 8.85 -48.97
N GLY A 8 21.48 7.77 -48.26
CA GLY A 8 22.31 6.58 -48.07
C GLY A 8 21.48 5.41 -47.54
N CYS A 9 20.94 4.60 -48.45
CA CYS A 9 20.54 3.22 -48.18
C CYS A 9 21.81 2.37 -48.11
N ASP A 10 21.95 1.47 -47.12
CA ASP A 10 22.71 0.25 -47.39
C ASP A 10 22.09 -0.95 -46.69
N ARG A 11 21.68 -1.89 -47.54
CA ARG A 11 21.08 -3.18 -47.27
C ARG A 11 22.18 -4.21 -47.44
N THR A 12 22.26 -5.13 -46.49
CA THR A 12 22.70 -6.52 -46.68
C THR A 12 24.18 -6.76 -46.99
N GLN A 13 24.89 -7.40 -46.05
CA GLN A 13 25.93 -8.34 -46.43
C GLN A 13 26.03 -9.50 -45.43
N ALA A 14 25.56 -10.66 -45.87
CA ALA A 14 25.89 -11.95 -45.26
C ALA A 14 27.33 -12.33 -45.65
N PRO A 15 28.15 -12.91 -44.75
CA PRO A 15 29.41 -13.51 -45.13
C PRO A 15 29.23 -14.88 -45.80
N PRO A 16 30.21 -15.30 -46.62
CA PRO A 16 30.12 -16.40 -47.56
C PRO A 16 30.30 -17.79 -46.92
N ALA A 17 29.79 -18.80 -47.62
CA ALA A 17 30.09 -20.21 -47.40
C ALA A 17 31.57 -20.49 -47.71
N GLN A 18 32.26 -21.19 -46.80
CA GLN A 18 33.51 -21.89 -47.10
C GLN A 18 33.34 -23.39 -46.94
N GLU A 19 33.97 -24.09 -47.88
CA GLU A 19 33.90 -25.50 -48.18
C GLU A 19 34.31 -26.44 -47.04
N ILE A 20 33.46 -27.45 -46.91
CA ILE A 20 33.68 -28.82 -46.44
C ILE A 20 35.02 -29.44 -46.87
N ASN A 21 35.98 -29.54 -45.94
CA ASN A 21 36.86 -30.71 -45.85
C ASN A 21 37.63 -30.76 -44.52
N ALA A 22 37.06 -31.44 -43.53
CA ALA A 22 37.81 -31.97 -42.40
C ALA A 22 37.15 -33.26 -41.87
N LYS A 23 37.96 -34.32 -41.91
CA LYS A 23 37.80 -35.69 -41.38
C LYS A 23 36.98 -35.78 -40.07
N PRO A 24 36.11 -36.80 -39.87
CA PRO A 24 35.37 -36.96 -38.62
C PRO A 24 36.34 -37.25 -37.46
N ALA A 25 36.40 -36.35 -36.48
CA ALA A 25 37.03 -36.62 -35.19
C ALA A 25 35.94 -36.95 -34.18
N ALA A 26 36.17 -38.03 -33.42
CA ALA A 26 35.24 -38.70 -32.52
C ALA A 26 34.45 -37.74 -31.61
N THR A 27 33.13 -37.86 -31.66
CA THR A 27 32.22 -37.32 -30.64
C THR A 27 32.48 -38.02 -29.32
N THR A 28 33.19 -37.35 -28.40
CA THR A 28 33.08 -37.67 -26.97
C THR A 28 31.74 -37.09 -26.51
N SER A 29 30.80 -37.95 -26.13
CA SER A 29 29.50 -37.53 -25.64
C SER A 29 29.65 -36.89 -24.27
N ALA A 30 29.09 -35.69 -24.08
CA ALA A 30 28.94 -35.10 -22.76
C ALA A 30 28.06 -36.00 -21.88
N PRO A 31 28.36 -36.15 -20.58
CA PRO A 31 27.50 -36.91 -19.67
C PRO A 31 26.12 -36.26 -19.57
N PRO A 32 25.05 -37.05 -19.40
CA PRO A 32 23.69 -36.53 -19.29
C PRO A 32 23.56 -35.58 -18.09
N PRO A 33 22.69 -34.56 -18.19
CA PRO A 33 22.39 -33.70 -17.04
C PRO A 33 21.83 -34.53 -15.88
N PRO A 34 22.12 -34.14 -14.62
CA PRO A 34 21.58 -34.84 -13.45
C PRO A 34 20.04 -34.84 -13.49
N GLU A 35 19.45 -35.97 -13.10
CA GLU A 35 18.00 -36.14 -13.01
C GLU A 35 17.39 -35.07 -12.11
N VAL A 36 16.39 -34.36 -12.63
CA VAL A 36 15.56 -33.46 -11.83
C VAL A 36 14.87 -34.32 -10.77
N PRO A 37 14.95 -33.98 -9.47
CA PRO A 37 14.27 -34.73 -8.43
C PRO A 37 12.78 -34.88 -8.75
N SER A 38 12.34 -36.12 -8.93
CA SER A 38 10.93 -36.45 -9.13
C SER A 38 10.13 -35.92 -7.93
N SER A 39 9.09 -35.14 -8.21
CA SER A 39 8.18 -34.65 -7.18
C SER A 39 7.45 -35.85 -6.59
N ASP A 40 7.70 -36.20 -5.33
CA ASP A 40 7.01 -37.31 -4.65
C ASP A 40 5.49 -37.04 -4.63
N PRO A 41 4.67 -37.83 -5.34
CA PRO A 41 3.23 -37.65 -5.36
C PRO A 41 2.56 -37.98 -4.01
N SER A 42 3.30 -38.57 -3.09
CA SER A 42 2.86 -38.91 -1.73
C SER A 42 3.22 -37.84 -0.70
N ALA A 43 3.97 -36.80 -1.10
CA ALA A 43 4.30 -35.69 -0.23
C ALA A 43 3.02 -34.96 0.18
N GLN A 44 2.70 -34.98 1.47
CA GLN A 44 1.57 -34.21 1.99
C GLN A 44 1.83 -32.72 1.72
N PRO A 45 0.82 -31.95 1.27
CA PRO A 45 0.97 -30.51 1.10
C PRO A 45 1.45 -29.88 2.40
N VAL A 46 2.67 -29.34 2.38
CA VAL A 46 3.17 -28.56 3.51
C VAL A 46 2.33 -27.29 3.61
N GLN A 47 1.53 -27.19 4.67
CA GLN A 47 0.76 -25.99 4.93
C GLN A 47 1.72 -24.84 5.24
N ARG A 48 1.91 -23.95 4.26
CA ARG A 48 2.67 -22.72 4.45
C ARG A 48 1.96 -21.88 5.50
N ALA A 49 2.65 -21.56 6.59
CA ALA A 49 2.16 -20.59 7.56
C ALA A 49 1.84 -19.27 6.84
N ALA A 50 0.66 -18.71 7.09
CA ALA A 50 0.29 -17.41 6.55
C ALA A 50 1.30 -16.35 7.05
N PRO A 51 1.69 -15.37 6.21
CA PRO A 51 2.51 -14.26 6.67
C PRO A 51 1.86 -13.57 7.89
N PRO A 52 2.65 -13.16 8.90
CA PRO A 52 2.11 -12.46 10.06
C PRO A 52 1.51 -11.11 9.63
N MET A 53 0.31 -10.81 10.11
CA MET A 53 -0.33 -9.51 9.88
C MET A 53 0.42 -8.42 10.66
N PRO A 54 0.50 -7.18 10.13
CA PRO A 54 1.04 -6.07 10.89
C PRO A 54 0.23 -5.84 12.18
N PRO A 55 0.86 -5.46 13.30
CA PRO A 55 0.15 -5.20 14.56
C PRO A 55 -0.72 -3.93 14.46
N ALA A 56 -1.82 -3.89 15.20
CA ALA A 56 -2.63 -2.68 15.34
C ALA A 56 -1.94 -1.66 16.27
N VAL A 57 -1.92 -0.38 15.86
CA VAL A 57 -1.46 0.76 16.67
C VAL A 57 -2.46 1.10 17.76
N ALA A 58 -3.75 0.94 17.47
CA ALA A 58 -4.85 1.20 18.41
C ALA A 58 -6.04 0.29 18.15
N LEU A 59 -6.70 -0.12 19.24
CA LEU A 59 -7.99 -0.81 19.26
C LEU A 59 -8.81 -0.23 20.41
N GLY A 60 -10.14 -0.20 20.26
CA GLY A 60 -11.06 0.26 21.29
C GLY A 60 -11.90 1.46 20.88
N VAL A 61 -12.43 2.17 21.88
CA VAL A 61 -13.40 3.26 21.69
C VAL A 61 -12.77 4.61 21.99
N PHE A 62 -12.94 5.56 21.08
CA PHE A 62 -12.34 6.89 21.14
C PHE A 62 -13.40 7.97 20.86
N LYS A 63 -13.31 9.10 21.55
CA LYS A 63 -14.18 10.27 21.37
C LYS A 63 -13.56 11.23 20.35
N PRO A 64 -14.37 11.94 19.55
CA PRO A 64 -13.84 12.93 18.61
C PRO A 64 -13.14 14.05 19.39
N SER A 65 -11.96 14.47 18.92
CA SER A 65 -11.20 15.58 19.50
C SER A 65 -11.31 16.88 18.69
N ASP A 66 -11.92 16.82 17.50
CA ASP A 66 -12.17 17.97 16.63
C ASP A 66 -13.50 17.82 15.87
N GLU A 67 -13.94 18.91 15.22
CA GLU A 67 -15.22 18.93 14.49
C GLU A 67 -15.21 18.02 13.24
N VAL A 68 -14.03 17.76 12.65
CA VAL A 68 -13.91 16.85 11.51
C VAL A 68 -14.20 15.41 11.94
N ALA A 69 -13.64 14.97 13.07
CA ALA A 69 -13.92 13.66 13.66
C ALA A 69 -15.39 13.52 14.01
N LYS A 70 -15.95 14.56 14.63
CA LYS A 70 -17.34 14.60 15.07
C LYS A 70 -18.32 14.46 13.91
N ALA A 71 -18.10 15.17 12.81
CA ALA A 71 -18.92 15.06 11.60
C ALA A 71 -18.73 13.71 10.89
N ALA A 72 -17.47 13.31 10.66
CA ALA A 72 -17.17 12.13 9.87
C ALA A 72 -17.64 10.81 10.52
N THR A 73 -17.45 10.65 11.83
CA THR A 73 -17.79 9.40 12.53
C THR A 73 -18.44 9.60 13.90
N GLY A 74 -18.25 10.76 14.53
CA GLY A 74 -18.60 10.95 15.93
C GLY A 74 -17.67 10.18 16.85
N LYS A 75 -18.23 9.44 17.81
CA LYS A 75 -17.46 8.47 18.61
C LYS A 75 -17.05 7.31 17.71
N LEU A 76 -15.76 6.97 17.75
CA LEU A 76 -15.14 5.97 16.90
C LEU A 76 -14.85 4.70 17.68
N THR A 77 -15.13 3.54 17.08
CA THR A 77 -14.66 2.23 17.55
C THR A 77 -13.70 1.68 16.51
N ILE A 78 -12.48 1.36 16.93
CA ILE A 78 -11.44 0.77 16.09
C ILE A 78 -11.31 -0.70 16.49
N GLU A 79 -11.63 -1.58 15.55
CA GLU A 79 -11.49 -3.03 15.68
C GLU A 79 -10.35 -3.53 14.80
N ASP A 80 -10.16 -4.85 14.77
CA ASP A 80 -9.06 -5.45 14.02
C ASP A 80 -9.22 -5.25 12.50
N MET A 81 -10.42 -5.52 11.98
CA MET A 81 -10.75 -5.47 10.55
C MET A 81 -11.80 -4.42 10.21
N ALA A 82 -12.18 -3.57 11.15
CA ALA A 82 -13.18 -2.55 10.90
C ALA A 82 -13.01 -1.30 11.76
N ILE A 83 -13.58 -0.21 11.30
CA ILE A 83 -13.70 1.06 12.02
C ILE A 83 -15.15 1.52 11.92
N HIS A 84 -15.76 1.83 13.07
CA HIS A 84 -17.18 2.18 13.18
C HIS A 84 -17.39 3.53 13.85
N GLY A 85 -18.14 4.40 13.19
CA GLY A 85 -18.66 5.64 13.76
C GLY A 85 -20.03 5.44 14.39
N VAL A 86 -20.30 6.14 15.49
CA VAL A 86 -21.61 6.15 16.14
C VAL A 86 -22.72 6.74 15.24
N ASN A 87 -22.36 7.56 14.25
CA ASN A 87 -23.26 8.14 13.26
C ASN A 87 -23.64 7.15 12.13
N GLY A 88 -23.25 5.88 12.24
CA GLY A 88 -23.51 4.83 11.26
C GLY A 88 -22.44 4.69 10.17
N ALA A 89 -21.43 5.56 10.14
CA ALA A 89 -20.29 5.38 9.24
C ALA A 89 -19.53 4.09 9.59
N SER A 90 -19.10 3.33 8.58
CA SER A 90 -18.33 2.10 8.78
C SER A 90 -17.32 1.91 7.66
N PHE A 91 -16.15 1.40 8.02
CA PHE A 91 -15.08 1.05 7.10
C PHE A 91 -14.62 -0.35 7.43
N VAL A 92 -14.83 -1.30 6.52
CA VAL A 92 -14.17 -2.61 6.61
C VAL A 92 -12.77 -2.41 6.05
N THR A 93 -11.77 -2.91 6.76
CA THR A 93 -10.36 -2.58 6.50
C THR A 93 -9.42 -3.76 6.60
N GLU A 94 -8.33 -3.71 5.85
CA GLU A 94 -7.20 -4.64 5.92
C GLU A 94 -5.93 -3.87 6.29
N ARG A 95 -5.18 -4.34 7.29
CA ARG A 95 -3.87 -3.77 7.62
C ARG A 95 -2.85 -4.19 6.56
N VAL A 96 -2.31 -3.21 5.84
CA VAL A 96 -1.38 -3.46 4.73
C VAL A 96 0.06 -3.13 5.05
N ALA A 97 0.31 -2.20 5.98
CA ALA A 97 1.67 -1.81 6.34
C ALA A 97 1.75 -1.08 7.69
N ILE A 98 2.97 -1.03 8.22
CA ILE A 98 3.38 -0.13 9.30
C ILE A 98 4.51 0.72 8.75
N VAL A 99 4.33 2.04 8.79
CA VAL A 99 5.28 3.05 8.28
C VAL A 99 5.65 4.01 9.42
N ARG A 100 6.57 4.94 9.14
CA ARG A 100 6.97 6.00 10.07
C ARG A 100 6.39 7.34 9.67
N GLY A 101 6.25 8.24 10.64
CA GLY A 101 5.83 9.63 10.40
C GLY A 101 6.67 10.33 9.32
N ASN A 102 7.97 10.06 9.27
CA ASN A 102 8.87 10.66 8.28
C ASN A 102 8.69 10.14 6.85
N ASP A 103 7.94 9.05 6.66
CA ASP A 103 7.70 8.49 5.34
C ASP A 103 6.71 9.35 4.55
N HIS A 104 6.88 9.37 3.24
CA HIS A 104 6.03 10.06 2.30
C HIS A 104 4.83 9.18 1.92
N TYR A 105 3.60 9.72 1.96
CA TYR A 105 2.41 9.02 1.48
C TYR A 105 2.04 9.35 0.02
N ASN A 106 2.61 10.45 -0.49
CA ASN A 106 2.67 10.81 -1.90
C ASN A 106 4.01 11.54 -2.15
N ALA A 107 4.27 11.96 -3.40
CA ALA A 107 5.56 12.56 -3.76
C ALA A 107 6.00 13.74 -2.88
N ASN A 108 5.05 14.51 -2.34
CA ASN A 108 5.32 15.83 -1.78
C ASN A 108 5.12 15.92 -0.26
N THR A 109 4.48 14.93 0.37
CA THR A 109 3.94 15.09 1.71
C THR A 109 4.21 13.90 2.61
N ARG A 110 4.62 14.18 3.85
CA ARG A 110 4.88 13.17 4.90
C ARG A 110 3.70 12.99 5.84
N TYR A 111 3.61 11.82 6.45
CA TYR A 111 2.62 11.55 7.49
C TYR A 111 2.77 12.49 8.69
N ALA A 112 4.01 12.74 9.13
CA ALA A 112 4.32 13.58 10.29
C ALA A 112 3.73 14.99 10.17
N ASP A 113 3.89 15.61 9.00
CA ASP A 113 3.43 16.96 8.72
C ASP A 113 1.89 17.04 8.71
N THR A 114 1.23 16.04 8.14
CA THR A 114 -0.24 16.01 8.01
C THR A 114 -0.94 15.62 9.32
N MET A 115 -0.39 14.64 10.03
CA MET A 115 -0.99 14.10 11.26
C MET A 115 -0.55 14.89 12.51
N MET A 116 0.36 15.85 12.36
CA MET A 116 0.98 16.61 13.45
C MET A 116 1.58 15.67 14.52
N ILE A 117 2.41 14.73 14.06
CA ILE A 117 3.12 13.76 14.90
C ILE A 117 4.62 13.90 14.71
N VAL A 118 5.41 13.35 15.64
CA VAL A 118 6.87 13.31 15.49
C VAL A 118 7.28 12.38 14.34
N PRO A 119 8.41 12.62 13.65
CA PRO A 119 8.84 11.83 12.50
C PRO A 119 9.03 10.33 12.78
N GLU A 120 9.38 9.97 14.01
CA GLU A 120 9.63 8.59 14.43
C GLU A 120 8.35 7.82 14.78
N GLN A 121 7.22 8.53 14.91
CA GLN A 121 5.95 7.95 15.31
C GLN A 121 5.52 6.87 14.32
N THR A 122 5.09 5.72 14.85
CA THR A 122 4.55 4.62 14.06
C THR A 122 3.18 5.00 13.50
N VAL A 123 2.98 4.71 12.21
CA VAL A 123 1.73 4.91 11.48
C VAL A 123 1.28 3.58 10.89
N GLU A 124 0.07 3.16 11.25
CA GLU A 124 -0.60 1.99 10.68
C GLU A 124 -1.37 2.39 9.43
N LEU A 125 -1.16 1.64 8.34
CA LEU A 125 -1.91 1.81 7.11
C LEU A 125 -2.94 0.70 6.95
N ARG A 126 -4.19 1.12 6.81
CA ARG A 126 -5.33 0.26 6.54
C ARG A 126 -5.90 0.57 5.17
N ARG A 127 -6.02 -0.45 4.31
CA ARG A 127 -6.79 -0.36 3.07
C ARG A 127 -8.27 -0.50 3.39
N VAL A 128 -9.12 0.35 2.84
CA VAL A 128 -10.57 0.29 3.00
C VAL A 128 -11.15 -0.60 1.91
N VAL A 129 -11.67 -1.77 2.29
CA VAL A 129 -12.25 -2.73 1.34
C VAL A 129 -13.73 -2.42 1.08
N GLU A 130 -14.46 -1.98 2.10
CA GLU A 130 -15.85 -1.57 2.01
C GLU A 130 -16.08 -0.34 2.88
N GLN A 131 -16.99 0.55 2.45
CA GLN A 131 -17.37 1.73 3.21
C GLN A 131 -18.89 1.90 3.23
N THR A 132 -19.39 2.35 4.37
CA THR A 132 -20.74 2.89 4.56
C THR A 132 -20.59 4.33 5.05
N PRO A 133 -21.13 5.34 4.35
CA PRO A 133 -21.06 6.73 4.80
C PRO A 133 -21.96 6.98 6.03
N PRO A 134 -21.83 8.15 6.70
CA PRO A 134 -22.75 8.54 7.77
C PRO A 134 -24.22 8.47 7.34
N ARG A 135 -25.10 8.00 8.21
CA ARG A 135 -26.51 7.73 7.85
C ARG A 135 -27.30 8.99 7.50
N GLU A 136 -27.12 10.06 8.30
CA GLU A 136 -27.92 11.28 8.20
C GLU A 136 -27.27 12.35 7.32
N ALA A 137 -25.93 12.32 7.21
CA ALA A 137 -25.16 13.29 6.43
C ALA A 137 -24.05 12.59 5.61
N PRO A 138 -24.40 11.90 4.50
CA PRO A 138 -23.41 11.14 3.72
C PRO A 138 -22.21 11.96 3.22
N GLY A 139 -22.43 13.25 2.92
CA GLY A 139 -21.38 14.18 2.48
C GLY A 139 -20.31 14.47 3.56
N ASP A 140 -20.58 14.16 4.83
CA ASP A 140 -19.62 14.31 5.91
C ASP A 140 -18.59 13.17 5.96
N ALA A 141 -18.76 12.12 5.14
CA ALA A 141 -17.79 11.05 4.97
C ALA A 141 -16.37 11.58 4.75
N PHE A 142 -15.36 10.78 5.06
CA PHE A 142 -13.97 11.27 5.05
C PHE A 142 -13.54 11.87 3.71
N CYS A 143 -13.90 11.25 2.59
CA CYS A 143 -13.64 11.75 1.24
C CYS A 143 -14.90 12.34 0.56
N GLY A 144 -15.92 12.72 1.33
CA GLY A 144 -17.20 13.19 0.79
C GLY A 144 -17.85 12.11 -0.09
N ASP A 145 -18.18 12.49 -1.33
CA ASP A 145 -18.78 11.58 -2.31
C ASP A 145 -17.78 10.58 -2.92
N ALA A 146 -16.47 10.82 -2.75
CA ALA A 146 -15.44 9.91 -3.23
C ALA A 146 -15.22 8.75 -2.26
N ARG A 147 -14.73 7.62 -2.80
CA ARG A 147 -14.36 6.47 -1.98
C ARG A 147 -13.08 6.77 -1.20
N THR A 148 -13.09 6.46 0.09
CA THR A 148 -11.87 6.40 0.90
C THR A 148 -11.12 5.12 0.54
N GLY A 149 -9.87 5.25 0.08
CA GLY A 149 -9.01 4.12 -0.29
C GLY A 149 -8.20 3.59 0.90
N TYR A 150 -7.67 4.51 1.72
CA TYR A 150 -6.85 4.16 2.86
C TYR A 150 -7.16 5.02 4.09
N LEU A 151 -6.97 4.42 5.26
CA LEU A 151 -6.96 5.10 6.56
C LEU A 151 -5.56 4.91 7.16
N ALA A 152 -4.91 6.00 7.54
CA ALA A 152 -3.64 5.99 8.25
C ALA A 152 -3.88 6.40 9.71
N LEU A 153 -3.37 5.61 10.66
CA LEU A 153 -3.61 5.78 12.09
C LEU A 153 -2.28 5.87 12.84
N ALA A 154 -2.15 6.86 13.72
CA ALA A 154 -1.04 6.97 14.65
C ALA A 154 -1.57 7.19 16.07
N LYS A 155 -0.97 6.56 17.07
CA LYS A 155 -1.31 6.76 18.48
C LYS A 155 -0.22 7.57 19.16
N VAL A 156 -0.59 8.72 19.68
CA VAL A 156 0.26 9.63 20.45
C VAL A 156 -0.21 9.60 21.90
N SER A 157 0.73 9.52 22.85
CA SER A 157 0.41 9.64 24.27
C SER A 157 0.46 11.11 24.69
N GLU A 158 -0.67 11.66 25.13
CA GLU A 158 -0.80 13.03 25.63
C GLU A 158 -1.23 12.99 27.11
N GLY A 159 -0.26 13.06 28.02
CA GLY A 159 -0.51 12.99 29.47
C GLY A 159 -1.11 11.64 29.88
N LYS A 160 -2.38 11.66 30.32
CA LYS A 160 -3.12 10.45 30.76
C LYS A 160 -4.02 9.86 29.67
N THR A 161 -4.03 10.44 28.48
CA THR A 161 -4.88 10.02 27.37
C THR A 161 -4.02 9.62 26.17
N ASP A 162 -4.44 8.57 25.48
CA ASP A 162 -3.97 8.29 24.13
C ASP A 162 -4.83 9.08 23.12
N VAL A 163 -4.17 9.74 22.17
CA VAL A 163 -4.79 10.45 21.04
C VAL A 163 -4.47 9.69 19.75
N ILE A 164 -5.51 9.30 19.03
CA ILE A 164 -5.42 8.69 17.71
C ILE A 164 -5.49 9.79 16.67
N LYS A 165 -4.37 10.05 16.00
CA LYS A 165 -4.34 10.83 14.77
C LYS A 165 -4.78 9.91 13.63
N LEU A 166 -5.77 10.34 12.86
CA LEU A 166 -6.31 9.60 11.73
C LEU A 166 -6.32 10.50 10.51
N MET A 167 -5.85 9.99 9.38
CA MET A 167 -6.06 10.63 8.09
C MET A 167 -6.65 9.65 7.10
N ALA A 168 -7.51 10.18 6.24
CA ALA A 168 -8.16 9.44 5.17
C ALA A 168 -7.59 9.87 3.83
N LEU A 169 -7.29 8.88 3.00
CA LEU A 169 -6.67 9.03 1.70
C LEU A 169 -7.59 8.43 0.63
N GLN A 170 -7.73 9.14 -0.48
CA GLN A 170 -8.25 8.60 -1.73
C GLN A 170 -7.11 8.04 -2.57
N GLY A 171 -7.40 7.02 -3.37
CA GLY A 171 -6.46 6.37 -4.29
C GLY A 171 -6.46 4.85 -4.11
N ASP A 172 -5.99 4.13 -5.12
CA ASP A 172 -5.93 2.68 -5.14
C ASP A 172 -4.52 2.13 -4.90
N ALA A 173 -3.47 2.90 -5.23
CA ALA A 173 -2.10 2.50 -4.95
C ALA A 173 -1.79 2.55 -3.45
N VAL A 174 -0.87 1.71 -2.99
CA VAL A 174 -0.41 1.74 -1.59
C VAL A 174 0.25 3.11 -1.32
N PRO A 175 -0.18 3.86 -0.29
CA PRO A 175 0.41 5.16 0.05
C PRO A 175 1.93 5.12 0.21
N ALA A 176 2.63 5.84 -0.66
CA ALA A 176 4.08 5.90 -0.73
C ALA A 176 4.51 7.12 -1.56
N ALA A 177 5.78 7.52 -1.48
CA ALA A 177 6.34 8.62 -2.27
C ALA A 177 6.09 8.47 -3.79
N SER A 178 6.12 7.24 -4.30
CA SER A 178 5.93 6.93 -5.72
C SER A 178 4.47 6.68 -6.12
N ALA A 179 3.51 6.79 -5.20
CA ALA A 179 2.13 6.49 -5.47
C ALA A 179 1.51 7.58 -6.38
N PRO A 180 0.94 7.21 -7.55
CA PRO A 180 0.53 8.18 -8.57
C PRO A 180 -0.80 8.90 -8.27
N ASP A 181 -1.64 8.31 -7.42
CA ASP A 181 -3.06 8.65 -7.29
C ASP A 181 -3.51 8.89 -5.84
N ILE A 182 -2.57 9.09 -4.91
CA ILE A 182 -2.86 9.27 -3.49
C ILE A 182 -3.09 10.73 -3.12
N THR A 183 -4.31 11.02 -2.68
CA THR A 183 -4.74 12.36 -2.28
C THR A 183 -5.29 12.36 -0.85
N LEU A 184 -4.89 13.35 -0.06
CA LEU A 184 -5.45 13.57 1.27
C LEU A 184 -6.90 14.06 1.17
N CYS A 185 -7.81 13.37 1.85
CA CYS A 185 -9.19 13.83 2.00
C CYS A 185 -9.34 14.68 3.27
N LYS A 186 -9.05 14.08 4.43
CA LYS A 186 -9.21 14.70 5.75
C LYS A 186 -8.16 14.15 6.72
N ALA A 187 -7.76 14.98 7.67
CA ALA A 187 -6.98 14.59 8.84
C ALA A 187 -7.72 15.05 10.11
N THR A 188 -7.70 14.23 11.15
CA THR A 188 -8.51 14.40 12.36
C THR A 188 -7.93 13.64 13.55
N SER A 189 -8.45 13.88 14.75
CA SER A 189 -8.00 13.28 16.01
C SER A 189 -9.16 12.72 16.84
N TYR A 190 -8.89 11.62 17.54
CA TYR A 190 -9.78 11.03 18.53
C TYR A 190 -9.03 10.79 19.84
N SER A 191 -9.67 10.95 20.99
CA SER A 191 -9.08 10.74 22.31
C SER A 191 -9.70 9.55 23.03
N SER A 192 -8.86 8.79 23.71
CA SER A 192 -9.30 7.75 24.65
C SER A 192 -9.86 8.38 25.93
N ALA A 193 -10.55 7.57 26.74
CA ALA A 193 -10.80 7.96 28.12
C ALA A 193 -9.47 8.14 28.87
N ALA A 194 -9.42 9.08 29.82
CA ALA A 194 -8.26 9.23 30.69
C ALA A 194 -8.01 7.94 31.46
N LYS A 195 -6.74 7.49 31.46
CA LYS A 195 -6.26 6.35 32.23
C LYS A 195 -6.07 6.70 33.70
#